data_AF-A0A1C5FPE2-F1
#
_entry.id   AF-A0A1C5FPE2-F1
#
_cell.length_a   1.000
_cell.length_b   1.000
_cell.length_c   1.000
_cell.angle_alpha   90.00
_cell.angle_beta   90.00
_cell.angle_gamma   90.00
#
_symmetry.space_group_name_H-M   'P 1'
#
loop_
_entity.id
_entity.type
_entity.pdbx_description
1 polymer ?
#
loop_
_entity_poly.entity_id
_entity_poly.type
_entity_poly.pdbx_seq_one_letter_code
_entity_poly.pdbx_strand_id
1 'polypeptide(L)'
;MTKWEIWPVPGRGLYRMADGELALPLRISSDGRHRAITQLTLTSAEAEQLHAALCYALGEQPPPAAAPECRRPVRYPSGRQRY
;
A
#
# COMPACT_ATOMS: atom_id res chain seq x y z
N MET A 1 -14.62 -13.79 -17.28
CA MET A 1 -14.40 -12.50 -16.60
C MET A 1 -12.97 -12.10 -16.82
N THR A 2 -12.70 -10.88 -17.29
CA THR A 2 -11.33 -10.36 -17.45
C THR A 2 -10.70 -10.18 -16.07
N LYS A 3 -9.52 -10.77 -15.86
CA LYS A 3 -8.78 -10.62 -14.60
C LYS A 3 -7.92 -9.36 -14.68
N TRP A 4 -8.19 -8.39 -13.81
CA TRP A 4 -7.39 -7.17 -13.67
C TRP A 4 -6.38 -7.30 -12.56
N GLU A 5 -5.19 -6.74 -12.77
CA GLU A 5 -4.11 -6.72 -11.80
C GLU A 5 -3.46 -5.34 -11.80
N ILE A 6 -3.15 -4.85 -10.59
CA ILE A 6 -2.47 -3.57 -10.37
C ILE A 6 -1.27 -3.85 -9.47
N TRP A 7 -0.08 -3.46 -9.92
CA TRP A 7 1.17 -3.69 -9.21
C TRP A 7 2.10 -2.49 -9.32
N PRO A 8 2.96 -2.22 -8.32
CA PRO A 8 4.07 -1.28 -8.50
C PRO A 8 4.91 -1.67 -9.72
N VAL A 9 5.40 -0.68 -10.46
CA VAL A 9 6.29 -0.93 -11.59
C VAL A 9 7.65 -1.45 -11.07
N PRO A 10 8.12 -2.63 -11.50
CA PRO A 10 9.42 -3.15 -11.06
C PRO A 10 10.55 -2.16 -11.36
N GLY A 11 11.43 -1.95 -10.38
CA GLY A 11 12.55 -1.02 -10.49
C GLY A 11 12.18 0.47 -10.47
N ARG A 12 10.88 0.82 -10.35
CA ARG A 12 10.44 2.20 -10.15
C ARG A 12 9.69 2.31 -8.83
N GLY A 13 10.44 2.69 -7.81
CA GLY A 13 9.90 2.93 -6.47
C GLY A 13 9.14 4.24 -6.37
N LEU A 14 8.64 4.50 -5.16
CA LEU A 14 8.10 5.80 -4.77
C LEU A 14 9.15 6.90 -4.98
N TYR A 15 8.73 8.04 -5.53
CA TYR A 15 9.59 9.22 -5.65
C TYR A 15 8.81 10.49 -5.29
N ARG A 16 9.56 11.57 -4.99
CA ARG A 16 8.99 12.89 -4.72
C ARG A 16 8.89 13.69 -6.01
N MET A 17 7.75 14.36 -6.20
CA MET A 17 7.51 15.33 -7.26
C MET A 17 8.00 16.72 -6.83
N ALA A 18 8.09 17.64 -7.80
CA ALA A 18 8.66 18.98 -7.59
C ALA A 18 7.84 19.85 -6.61
N ASP A 19 6.55 19.58 -6.51
CA ASP A 19 5.59 20.18 -5.57
C ASP A 19 5.61 19.55 -4.17
N GLY A 20 6.43 18.51 -3.96
CA GLY A 20 6.52 17.78 -2.69
C GLY A 20 5.54 16.61 -2.57
N GLU A 21 4.70 16.37 -3.59
CA GLU A 21 3.84 15.20 -3.64
C GLU A 21 4.65 13.90 -3.81
N LEU A 22 4.04 12.78 -3.43
CA LEU A 22 4.58 11.44 -3.56
C LEU A 22 3.94 10.76 -4.77
N ALA A 23 4.74 10.26 -5.68
CA ALA A 23 4.27 9.51 -6.84
C ALA A 23 4.74 8.05 -6.78
N LEU A 24 3.78 7.13 -6.93
CA LEU A 24 4.02 5.70 -7.08
C LEU A 24 3.57 5.23 -8.48
N PRO A 25 4.49 4.80 -9.34
CA PRO A 25 4.14 4.21 -10.63
C PRO A 25 3.44 2.86 -10.43
N LEU A 26 2.25 2.73 -10.98
CA LEU A 26 1.44 1.52 -10.98
C LEU A 26 1.27 0.99 -12.40
N ARG A 27 1.58 -0.30 -12.57
CA ARG A 27 1.29 -1.08 -13.78
C ARG A 27 -0.10 -1.67 -13.67
N ILE A 28 -0.90 -1.48 -14.71
CA ILE A 28 -2.22 -2.09 -14.87
C ILE A 28 -2.14 -3.16 -15.96
N SER A 29 -2.53 -4.38 -15.63
CA SER A 29 -2.66 -5.48 -16.59
C SER A 29 -4.05 -6.09 -16.57
N SER A 30 -4.46 -6.64 -17.72
CA SER A 30 -5.68 -7.44 -17.84
C SER A 30 -5.37 -8.71 -18.63
N ASP A 31 -5.78 -9.85 -18.08
CA ASP A 31 -5.51 -11.18 -18.65
C ASP A 31 -4.02 -11.38 -18.99
N GLY A 32 -3.14 -10.98 -18.06
CA GLY A 32 -1.68 -11.06 -18.21
C GLY A 32 -1.07 -10.06 -19.20
N ARG A 33 -1.87 -9.29 -19.94
CA ARG A 33 -1.38 -8.27 -20.88
C ARG A 33 -1.28 -6.92 -20.19
N HIS A 34 -0.13 -6.27 -20.34
CA HIS A 34 0.06 -4.88 -19.95
C HIS A 34 -0.96 -3.98 -20.67
N ARG A 35 -1.63 -3.11 -19.91
CA ARG A 35 -2.59 -2.12 -20.43
C ARG A 35 -2.05 -0.71 -20.33
N ALA A 36 -1.56 -0.33 -19.16
CA ALA A 36 -1.05 1.01 -18.91
C ALA A 36 -0.09 1.06 -17.71
N ILE A 37 0.69 2.13 -17.66
CA ILE A 37 1.34 2.61 -16.44
C ILE A 37 0.68 3.93 -16.07
N THR A 38 0.28 4.08 -14.81
CA THR A 38 -0.24 5.31 -14.24
C THR A 38 0.53 5.70 -13.00
N GLN A 39 0.41 6.95 -12.55
CA GLN A 39 0.96 7.42 -11.27
C GLN A 39 -0.17 7.49 -10.25
N LEU A 40 0.04 6.88 -9.08
CA LEU A 40 -0.72 7.24 -7.88
C LEU A 40 0.03 8.39 -7.21
N THR A 41 -0.48 9.59 -7.40
CA THR A 41 0.07 10.80 -6.78
C THR A 41 -0.73 11.14 -5.54
N LEU A 42 -0.04 11.34 -4.42
CA LEU A 42 -0.63 11.65 -3.13
C LEU A 42 0.22 12.68 -2.41
N THR A 43 -0.42 13.60 -1.71
CA THR A 43 0.25 14.35 -0.65
C THR A 43 0.62 13.41 0.52
N SER A 44 1.52 13.85 1.40
CA SER A 44 1.83 13.10 2.63
C SER A 44 0.58 12.86 3.49
N ALA A 45 -0.36 13.81 3.52
CA ALA A 45 -1.60 13.70 4.29
C ALA A 45 -2.54 12.64 3.70
N GLU A 46 -2.72 12.63 2.37
CA GLU A 46 -3.54 11.64 1.69
C GLU A 46 -2.92 10.23 1.76
N ALA A 47 -1.58 10.15 1.69
CA ALA A 47 -0.87 8.88 1.87
C ALA A 47 -1.12 8.28 3.26
N GLU A 48 -1.11 9.09 4.32
CA GLU A 48 -1.41 8.62 5.68
C GLU A 48 -2.89 8.21 5.83
N GLN A 49 -3.82 8.97 5.23
CA GLN A 49 -5.24 8.61 5.23
C GLN A 49 -5.50 7.28 4.52
N LEU A 50 -4.89 7.08 3.35
CA LEU A 50 -4.97 5.82 2.61
C LEU A 50 -4.39 4.66 3.41
N HIS A 51 -3.24 4.88 4.05
CA HIS A 51 -2.62 3.89 4.93
C HIS A 51 -3.54 3.48 6.08
N ALA A 52 -4.13 4.45 6.79
CA ALA A 52 -5.07 4.18 7.88
C ALA A 52 -6.30 3.38 7.40
N ALA A 53 -6.88 3.74 6.25
CA ALA A 53 -8.03 3.06 5.67
C ALA A 53 -7.70 1.60 5.30
N LEU A 54 -6.54 1.35 4.69
CA LEU A 54 -6.09 -0.01 4.35
C LEU A 54 -5.80 -0.84 5.61
N CYS A 55 -5.14 -0.25 6.61
CA CYS A 55 -4.90 -0.91 7.89
C CYS A 55 -6.20 -1.29 8.60
N TYR A 56 -7.19 -0.39 8.60
CA TYR A 56 -8.51 -0.68 9.14
C TYR A 56 -9.22 -1.82 8.39
N ALA A 57 -9.27 -1.75 7.06
CA ALA A 57 -9.91 -2.77 6.23
C ALA A 57 -9.30 -4.17 6.42
N LEU A 58 -8.00 -4.23 6.71
CA LEU A 58 -7.28 -5.48 6.96
C LEU A 58 -7.26 -5.88 8.45
N GLY A 59 -7.74 -5.06 9.39
CA GLY A 59 -7.52 -5.19 10.84
C GLY A 59 -7.91 -6.55 11.45
N GLU A 60 -9.00 -7.14 10.97
CA GLU A 60 -9.48 -8.45 11.45
C GLU A 60 -8.66 -9.64 10.89
N GLN A 61 -7.76 -9.38 9.93
CA GLN A 61 -6.91 -10.42 9.33
C GLN A 61 -5.53 -10.43 10.00
N PRO A 62 -5.04 -11.61 10.43
CA PRO A 62 -3.70 -11.71 11.00
C PRO A 62 -2.66 -11.21 9.97
N PRO A 63 -1.72 -10.36 10.38
CA PRO A 63 -0.69 -9.86 9.48
C PRO A 63 0.20 -11.01 9.00
N PRO A 64 0.57 -11.09 7.70
CA PRO A 64 1.57 -12.05 7.24
C PRO A 64 2.93 -11.77 7.90
N ALA A 65 3.82 -12.76 7.91
CA ALA A 65 5.15 -12.62 8.52
C ALA A 65 5.98 -11.45 7.94
N ALA A 66 5.77 -11.14 6.65
CA ALA A 66 6.42 -10.03 5.94
C ALA A 66 5.60 -8.72 5.99
N ALA A 67 4.61 -8.60 6.88
CA ALA A 67 3.82 -7.38 7.00
C ALA A 67 4.68 -6.19 7.46
N PRO A 68 4.30 -4.96 7.06
CA PRO A 68 4.96 -3.74 7.53
C PRO A 68 4.88 -3.60 9.06
N GLU A 69 5.78 -2.81 9.64
CA GLU A 69 5.86 -2.62 11.10
C GLU A 69 4.56 -2.09 11.71
N CYS A 70 3.85 -1.21 11.00
CA CYS A 70 2.53 -0.68 11.42
C CYS A 70 1.45 -1.75 11.59
N ARG A 71 1.68 -2.97 11.09
CA ARG A 71 0.78 -4.13 11.21
C ARG A 71 1.27 -5.15 12.24
N ARG A 72 2.39 -4.90 12.93
CA ARG A 72 2.88 -5.80 13.98
C ARG A 72 2.07 -5.61 15.26
N PRO A 73 1.80 -6.70 16.02
CA PRO A 73 1.06 -6.59 17.27
C PRO A 73 1.80 -5.70 18.26
N VAL A 74 1.13 -4.66 18.76
CA VAL A 74 1.66 -3.78 19.78
C VAL A 74 1.69 -4.55 21.10
N ARG A 75 2.88 -4.83 21.61
CA ARG A 75 3.06 -5.44 22.93
C ARG A 75 3.03 -4.33 23.98
N TYR A 76 1.89 -4.16 24.65
CA TYR A 76 1.84 -3.28 25.82
C TYR A 76 2.61 -3.92 26.99
N PRO A 77 3.27 -3.12 27.86
CA PRO A 77 4.01 -3.63 29.02
C PRO A 77 3.16 -4.48 29.98
N SER A 78 1.84 -4.34 29.93
CA SER A 78 0.86 -5.12 30.70
C SER A 78 0.53 -6.51 30.12
N GLY A 79 1.20 -6.94 29.04
CA GLY A 79 1.04 -8.28 28.46
C GLY A 79 -0.21 -8.49 27.61
N ARG A 80 -1.05 -7.46 27.42
CA ARG A 80 -2.20 -7.52 26.50
C ARG A 80 -1.75 -7.28 25.06
N GLN A 81 -2.03 -8.24 24.18
CA GLN A 81 -1.95 -8.06 22.72
C GLN A 81 -3.34 -7.74 22.17
N ARG A 82 -3.44 -6.70 21.34
CA ARG A 82 -4.57 -6.51 20.42
C ARG A 82 -4.02 -6.57 19.00
N TYR A 83 -4.75 -7.26 18.12
CA TYR A 83 -4.44 -7.41 16.71
C TYR A 83 -5.11 -6.28 15.93
#